data_AF-A0A6U2HSI1-F1
#
_entry.id   AF-A0A6U2HSI1-F1
#
_cell.length_a   1.000
_cell.length_b   1.000
_cell.length_c   1.000
_cell.angle_alpha   90.00
_cell.angle_beta   90.00
_cell.angle_gamma   90.00
#
_symmetry.space_group_name_H-M   'P 1'
#
loop_
_entity.id
_entity.type
_entity.pdbx_description
1 polymer ?
#
loop_
_entity_poly.entity_id
_entity_poly.type
_entity_poly.pdbx_seq_one_letter_code
_entity_poly.pdbx_strand_id
1 'polypeptide(L)'
;MAKKSDNDSVTIAKKLGIFLLTFYVVYYLMSVIMVGAFGVPWTELGKYPFLTEMDVFNPAGAGGALGTWLAMVITYLSTLALAFIVIKQTKRTWDYVATTTLIHFVICCLVNLAFPTNWIWWVTLLLAAILVSLASEFVIYYLIEMRDIEMDH
;
A
#
# COMPACT_ATOMS: atom_id res chain seq x y z
N MET A 1 -3.60 23.63 -27.74
CA MET A 1 -4.19 24.13 -26.48
C MET A 1 -4.60 22.90 -25.66
N ALA A 2 -3.65 22.25 -24.98
CA ALA A 2 -3.99 21.19 -24.02
C ALA A 2 -4.82 21.85 -22.92
N LYS A 3 -6.07 21.46 -22.82
CA LYS A 3 -7.11 22.14 -22.03
C LYS A 3 -6.75 21.86 -20.57
N LYS A 4 -6.64 22.85 -19.69
CA LYS A 4 -6.27 22.76 -18.24
C LYS A 4 -6.47 21.38 -17.54
N SER A 5 -7.60 20.70 -17.81
CA SER A 5 -7.90 19.29 -17.48
C SER A 5 -6.81 18.27 -17.82
N ASP A 6 -6.20 18.33 -19.00
CA ASP A 6 -5.19 17.37 -19.47
C ASP A 6 -3.93 17.41 -18.60
N ASN A 7 -3.57 18.61 -18.13
CA ASN A 7 -2.39 18.83 -17.30
C ASN A 7 -2.59 18.30 -15.86
N ASP A 8 -3.83 18.40 -15.35
CA ASP A 8 -4.20 17.86 -14.03
C ASP A 8 -4.17 16.33 -14.03
N SER A 9 -4.70 15.68 -15.08
CA SER A 9 -4.67 14.22 -15.25
C SER A 9 -3.24 13.68 -15.31
N VAL A 10 -2.35 14.34 -16.08
CA VAL A 10 -0.93 13.96 -16.15
C VAL A 10 -0.25 14.09 -14.80
N THR A 11 -0.59 15.12 -14.02
CA THR A 11 -0.02 15.32 -12.68
C THR A 11 -0.47 14.22 -11.72
N ILE A 12 -1.76 13.85 -11.74
CA ILE A 12 -2.30 12.75 -10.93
C ILE A 12 -1.63 11.44 -11.31
N ALA A 13 -1.53 11.14 -12.61
CA ALA A 13 -0.89 9.91 -13.09
C ALA A 13 0.59 9.81 -12.67
N LYS A 14 1.33 10.93 -12.73
CA LYS A 14 2.72 10.98 -12.24
C LYS A 14 2.82 10.71 -10.73
N LYS A 15 1.96 11.36 -9.93
CA LYS A 15 1.91 11.12 -8.48
C LYS A 15 1.55 9.67 -8.17
N LEU A 16 0.60 9.09 -8.91
CA LEU A 16 0.21 7.69 -8.76
C LEU A 16 1.36 6.76 -9.10
N GLY A 17 2.08 7.01 -10.20
CA GLY A 17 3.27 6.25 -10.57
C GLY A 17 4.36 6.28 -9.49
N ILE A 18 4.64 7.46 -8.92
CA ILE A 18 5.59 7.60 -7.80
C ILE A 18 5.10 6.86 -6.56
N PHE A 19 3.81 6.99 -6.23
CA PHE A 19 3.20 6.31 -5.08
C PHE A 19 3.27 4.78 -5.22
N LEU A 20 2.92 4.24 -6.39
CA LEU A 20 3.01 2.81 -6.69
C LEU A 20 4.46 2.30 -6.64
N LEU A 21 5.39 3.01 -7.26
CA LEU A 21 6.81 2.62 -7.24
C LEU A 21 7.32 2.56 -5.81
N THR A 22 7.05 3.61 -5.02
CA THR A 22 7.50 3.69 -3.63
C THR A 22 6.82 2.64 -2.76
N PHE A 23 5.53 2.39 -2.96
CA PHE A 23 4.78 1.32 -2.29
C PHE A 23 5.47 -0.04 -2.50
N TYR A 24 5.78 -0.41 -3.74
CA TYR A 24 6.43 -1.69 -4.01
C TYR A 24 7.87 -1.76 -3.49
N VAL A 25 8.63 -0.67 -3.56
CA VAL A 25 9.96 -0.61 -2.94
C VAL A 25 9.86 -0.90 -1.44
N VAL A 26 8.95 -0.23 -0.74
CA VAL A 26 8.71 -0.47 0.69
C VAL A 26 8.25 -1.90 0.93
N TYR A 27 7.34 -2.43 0.10
CA TYR A 27 6.84 -3.79 0.29
C TYR A 27 7.93 -4.84 0.13
N TYR A 28 8.78 -4.72 -0.90
CA TYR A 28 9.92 -5.63 -1.05
C TYR A 28 10.91 -5.50 0.11
N LEU A 29 11.19 -4.29 0.58
CA LEU A 29 12.05 -4.09 1.77
C LEU A 29 11.44 -4.77 3.01
N MET A 30 10.15 -4.55 3.27
CA MET A 30 9.47 -5.15 4.41
C MET A 30 9.37 -6.67 4.27
N SER A 31 9.15 -7.19 3.07
CA SER A 31 9.13 -8.62 2.82
C SER A 31 10.50 -9.24 3.07
N VAL A 32 11.57 -8.63 2.55
CA VAL A 32 12.95 -9.09 2.80
C VAL A 32 13.28 -9.09 4.29
N ILE A 33 12.91 -8.03 5.02
CA ILE A 33 13.18 -7.94 6.46
C ILE A 33 12.34 -8.96 7.22
N MET A 34 11.01 -8.96 7.03
CA MET A 34 10.10 -9.78 7.84
C MET A 34 10.20 -11.26 7.49
N VAL A 35 10.17 -11.62 6.21
CA VAL A 35 10.22 -13.01 5.76
C VAL A 35 11.65 -13.56 5.84
N GLY A 36 12.65 -12.74 5.48
CA GLY A 36 14.06 -13.12 5.57
C GLY A 36 14.52 -13.36 7.01
N ALA A 37 13.96 -12.62 7.99
CA ALA A 37 14.23 -12.87 9.42
C ALA A 37 13.80 -14.28 9.87
N PHE A 38 12.87 -14.91 9.16
CA PHE A 38 12.42 -16.28 9.44
C PHE A 38 13.20 -17.36 8.66
N GLY A 39 14.31 -17.01 8.01
CA GLY A 39 15.22 -17.97 7.38
C GLY A 39 14.77 -18.49 6.01
N VAL A 40 13.82 -17.81 5.35
CA VAL A 40 13.40 -18.14 3.99
C VAL A 40 14.53 -17.86 2.99
N PRO A 41 14.81 -18.77 2.02
CA PRO A 41 15.85 -18.56 1.02
C PRO A 41 15.65 -17.29 0.19
N TRP A 42 16.75 -16.60 -0.12
CA TRP A 42 16.76 -15.38 -0.93
C TRP A 42 16.13 -15.56 -2.32
N THR A 43 16.23 -16.76 -2.89
CA THR A 43 15.66 -17.11 -4.20
C THR A 43 14.13 -17.10 -4.22
N GLU A 44 13.49 -17.25 -3.06
CA GLU A 44 12.03 -17.36 -2.94
C GLU A 44 11.39 -16.06 -2.48
N LEU A 45 12.15 -15.20 -1.78
CA LEU A 45 11.71 -13.91 -1.23
C LEU A 45 11.01 -13.00 -2.24
N GLY A 46 11.38 -13.07 -3.53
CA GLY A 46 10.78 -12.22 -4.58
C GLY A 46 9.28 -12.42 -4.78
N LYS A 47 8.72 -13.56 -4.41
CA LYS A 47 7.28 -13.86 -4.59
C LYS A 47 6.43 -13.45 -3.40
N TYR A 48 7.02 -13.39 -2.22
CA TYR A 48 6.31 -13.24 -0.94
C TYR A 48 5.36 -12.05 -0.85
N PRO A 49 5.65 -10.85 -1.41
CA PRO A 49 4.71 -9.74 -1.38
C PRO A 49 3.34 -10.07 -2.00
N PHE A 50 3.26 -11.08 -2.87
CA PHE A 50 2.06 -11.41 -3.64
C PHE A 50 1.43 -12.74 -3.27
N LEU A 51 2.08 -13.55 -2.42
CA LEU A 51 1.56 -14.86 -2.05
C LEU A 51 0.34 -14.70 -1.14
N THR A 52 -0.77 -15.35 -1.50
CA THR A 52 -2.05 -15.18 -0.80
C THR A 52 -2.55 -16.46 -0.12
N GLU A 53 -1.89 -17.60 -0.29
CA GLU A 53 -2.35 -18.88 0.23
C GLU A 53 -2.33 -18.91 1.78
N MET A 54 -3.16 -19.77 2.38
CA MET A 54 -3.36 -19.81 3.85
C MET A 54 -2.13 -20.31 4.62
N ASP A 55 -1.30 -21.11 3.99
CA ASP A 55 -0.05 -21.66 4.51
C ASP A 55 1.09 -20.64 4.51
N VAL A 56 1.07 -19.69 3.57
CA VAL A 56 2.10 -18.64 3.39
C VAL A 56 1.66 -17.25 3.85
N PHE A 57 0.38 -17.06 4.20
CA PHE A 57 -0.17 -15.81 4.71
C PHE A 57 -1.11 -16.08 5.89
N ASN A 58 -0.57 -16.03 7.11
CA ASN A 58 -1.36 -16.25 8.33
C ASN A 58 -0.71 -15.63 9.58
N PRO A 59 -1.40 -14.73 10.32
CA PRO A 59 -0.89 -14.16 11.57
C PRO A 59 -0.75 -15.17 12.71
N ALA A 60 -1.52 -16.26 12.69
CA ALA A 60 -1.38 -17.36 13.64
C ALA A 60 -0.36 -18.42 13.18
N GLY A 61 0.19 -18.27 11.96
CA GLY A 61 1.23 -19.13 11.43
C GLY A 61 2.59 -18.85 12.07
N ALA A 62 3.58 -19.65 11.70
CA ALA A 62 4.97 -19.47 12.10
C ALA A 62 5.86 -19.24 10.87
N GLY A 63 7.05 -18.66 11.10
CA GLY A 63 8.05 -18.48 10.05
C GLY A 63 7.59 -17.55 8.94
N GLY A 64 7.80 -17.97 7.68
CA GLY A 64 7.46 -17.17 6.50
C GLY A 64 6.00 -16.70 6.47
N ALA A 65 5.05 -17.51 6.96
CA ALA A 65 3.63 -17.17 6.96
C ALA A 65 3.29 -15.90 7.77
N LEU A 66 3.89 -15.82 8.96
CA LEU A 66 3.78 -14.65 9.84
C LEU A 66 4.55 -13.46 9.24
N GLY A 67 5.73 -13.73 8.67
CA GLY A 67 6.55 -12.72 7.99
C GLY A 67 5.81 -12.05 6.83
N THR A 68 5.09 -12.80 5.99
CA THR A 68 4.30 -12.26 4.88
C THR A 68 3.19 -11.35 5.38
N TRP A 69 2.45 -11.80 6.40
CA TRP A 69 1.36 -11.03 6.99
C TRP A 69 1.89 -9.72 7.61
N LEU A 70 2.98 -9.79 8.39
CA LEU A 70 3.62 -8.61 8.97
C LEU A 70 4.13 -7.64 7.90
N ALA A 71 4.77 -8.16 6.85
CA ALA A 71 5.25 -7.35 5.75
C ALA A 71 4.11 -6.54 5.11
N MET A 72 2.95 -7.17 4.89
CA MET A 72 1.78 -6.49 4.36
C MET A 72 1.26 -5.40 5.29
N VAL A 73 1.05 -5.70 6.57
CA VAL A 73 0.53 -4.74 7.55
C VAL A 73 1.46 -3.53 7.67
N ILE A 74 2.77 -3.76 7.82
CA ILE A 74 3.75 -2.68 7.97
C ILE A 74 3.86 -1.85 6.69
N THR A 75 3.79 -2.49 5.52
CA THR A 75 3.80 -1.77 4.23
C THR A 75 2.58 -0.86 4.12
N TYR A 76 1.39 -1.37 4.42
CA TYR A 76 0.18 -0.55 4.41
C TYR A 76 0.26 0.57 5.44
N LEU A 77 0.72 0.33 6.67
CA LEU A 77 0.92 1.41 7.64
C LEU A 77 1.93 2.46 7.13
N SER A 78 2.99 2.03 6.45
CA SER A 78 3.99 2.92 5.84
C SER A 78 3.39 3.79 4.72
N THR A 79 2.31 3.36 4.07
CA THR A 79 1.63 4.18 3.05
C THR A 79 1.01 5.45 3.62
N LEU A 80 0.74 5.52 4.92
CA LEU A 80 0.31 6.76 5.58
C LEU A 80 1.36 7.86 5.43
N ALA A 81 2.63 7.53 5.69
CA ALA A 81 3.74 8.46 5.50
C ALA A 81 3.92 8.83 4.02
N LEU A 82 3.75 7.86 3.11
CA LEU A 82 3.80 8.11 1.67
C LEU A 82 2.68 9.06 1.21
N ALA A 83 1.47 8.87 1.72
CA ALA A 83 0.33 9.73 1.40
C ALA A 83 0.60 11.17 1.83
N PHE A 84 1.14 11.36 3.03
CA PHE A 84 1.54 12.67 3.53
C PHE A 84 2.62 13.35 2.66
N ILE A 85 3.65 12.61 2.24
CA ILE A 85 4.76 13.16 1.45
C ILE A 85 4.36 13.47 -0.01
N VAL A 86 3.60 12.58 -0.65
CA VAL A 86 3.35 12.59 -2.10
C VAL A 86 2.06 13.33 -2.49
N ILE A 87 0.97 13.10 -1.74
CA ILE A 87 -0.37 13.52 -2.16
C ILE A 87 -0.59 15.00 -1.80
N LYS A 88 -0.29 15.37 -0.55
CA LYS A 88 -0.40 16.72 0.02
C LYS A 88 -1.77 17.39 -0.13
N GLN A 89 -2.83 16.63 -0.43
CA GLN A 89 -4.20 17.13 -0.62
C GLN A 89 -5.21 16.06 -0.19
N THR A 90 -6.15 16.42 0.68
CA THR A 90 -7.05 15.44 1.34
C THR A 90 -7.99 14.76 0.34
N LYS A 91 -8.55 15.53 -0.59
CA LYS A 91 -9.65 15.12 -1.51
C LYS A 91 -9.34 13.98 -2.47
N ARG A 92 -8.08 13.51 -2.55
CA ARG A 92 -7.67 12.47 -3.50
C ARG A 92 -6.98 11.29 -2.82
N THR A 93 -6.81 11.33 -1.51
CA THR A 93 -5.96 10.35 -0.81
C THR A 93 -6.51 8.94 -0.90
N TRP A 94 -7.83 8.79 -0.73
CA TRP A 94 -8.51 7.52 -0.89
C TRP A 94 -8.34 6.92 -2.30
N ASP A 95 -8.34 7.75 -3.35
CA ASP A 95 -8.16 7.27 -4.74
C ASP A 95 -6.81 6.57 -4.93
N TYR A 96 -5.73 7.11 -4.36
CA TYR A 96 -4.40 6.50 -4.46
C TYR A 96 -4.31 5.16 -3.70
N VAL A 97 -4.88 5.10 -2.49
CA VAL A 97 -4.87 3.88 -1.67
C VAL A 97 -5.74 2.80 -2.30
N ALA A 98 -6.95 3.15 -2.74
CA ALA A 98 -7.87 2.23 -3.41
C ALA A 98 -7.28 1.71 -4.73
N THR A 99 -6.72 2.59 -5.57
CA THR A 99 -6.11 2.21 -6.84
C THR A 99 -4.88 1.31 -6.62
N THR A 100 -4.05 1.63 -5.63
CA THR A 100 -2.87 0.81 -5.30
C THR A 100 -3.29 -0.58 -4.78
N THR A 101 -4.33 -0.63 -3.95
CA THR A 101 -4.88 -1.89 -3.42
C THR A 101 -5.47 -2.75 -4.54
N LEU A 102 -6.19 -2.14 -5.48
CA LEU A 102 -6.74 -2.85 -6.64
C LEU A 102 -5.64 -3.40 -7.55
N ILE A 103 -4.61 -2.58 -7.84
CA ILE A 103 -3.45 -3.01 -8.62
C ILE A 103 -2.73 -4.16 -7.91
N HIS A 104 -2.56 -4.06 -6.59
CA HIS A 104 -1.95 -5.11 -5.79
C HIS A 104 -2.74 -6.42 -5.88
N PHE A 105 -4.07 -6.37 -5.72
CA PHE A 105 -4.95 -7.52 -5.92
C PHE A 105 -4.81 -8.14 -7.31
N VAL A 106 -4.80 -7.33 -8.37
CA VAL A 106 -4.60 -7.82 -9.75
C VAL A 106 -3.26 -8.53 -9.89
N ILE A 107 -2.18 -7.95 -9.34
CA ILE A 107 -0.85 -8.58 -9.40
C ILE A 107 -0.81 -9.87 -8.58
N CYS A 108 -1.45 -9.94 -7.42
CA CYS A 108 -1.59 -11.19 -6.67
C CYS A 108 -2.27 -12.27 -7.52
N CYS A 109 -3.37 -11.95 -8.20
CA CYS A 109 -4.02 -12.89 -9.13
C CYS A 109 -3.09 -13.35 -10.24
N LEU A 110 -2.29 -12.45 -10.83
CA LEU A 110 -1.35 -12.76 -11.90
C LEU A 110 -0.17 -13.61 -11.43
N VAL A 111 0.38 -13.33 -10.24
CA VAL A 111 1.54 -14.06 -9.69
C VAL A 111 1.15 -15.46 -9.23
N ASN A 112 -0.02 -15.62 -8.61
CA ASN A 112 -0.50 -16.92 -8.14
C ASN A 112 -1.24 -17.69 -9.25
N LEU A 113 -1.53 -17.06 -10.40
CA LEU A 113 -2.38 -17.60 -11.47
C LEU A 113 -3.74 -18.12 -10.95
N ALA A 114 -4.21 -17.54 -9.84
CA ALA A 114 -5.37 -18.00 -9.09
C ALA A 114 -6.03 -16.83 -8.36
N PHE A 115 -7.34 -16.94 -8.12
CA PHE A 115 -8.06 -15.97 -7.31
C PHE A 115 -7.78 -16.21 -5.81
N PRO A 116 -7.42 -15.19 -5.02
CA PRO A 116 -7.18 -15.33 -3.58
C PRO A 116 -8.43 -15.84 -2.83
N THR A 117 -8.35 -17.03 -2.25
CA THR A 117 -9.43 -17.63 -1.44
C THR A 117 -9.22 -17.46 0.06
N ASN A 118 -8.05 -16.97 0.48
CA ASN A 118 -7.71 -16.75 1.88
C ASN A 118 -8.48 -15.56 2.47
N TRP A 119 -9.43 -15.84 3.35
CA TRP A 119 -10.25 -14.81 3.99
C TRP A 119 -9.45 -13.88 4.92
N ILE A 120 -8.37 -14.38 5.56
CA ILE A 120 -7.50 -13.55 6.42
C ILE A 120 -6.78 -12.50 5.57
N TRP A 121 -6.33 -12.90 4.37
CA TRP A 121 -5.75 -11.99 3.39
C TRP A 121 -6.73 -10.89 2.99
N TRP A 122 -7.97 -11.25 2.66
CA TRP A 122 -9.02 -10.27 2.34
C TRP A 122 -9.32 -9.30 3.47
N VAL A 123 -9.53 -9.81 4.69
CA VAL A 123 -9.80 -8.97 5.85
C VAL A 123 -8.62 -8.04 6.12
N THR A 124 -7.39 -8.55 6.05
CA THR A 124 -6.17 -7.75 6.27
C THR A 124 -6.03 -6.66 5.20
N LEU A 125 -6.21 -6.99 3.92
CA LEU A 125 -6.16 -6.05 2.79
C LEU A 125 -7.17 -4.93 2.95
N LEU A 126 -8.44 -5.29 3.11
CA LEU A 126 -9.54 -4.33 3.14
C LEU A 126 -9.46 -3.46 4.40
N LEU A 127 -9.21 -4.06 5.56
CA LEU A 127 -9.09 -3.31 6.81
C LEU A 127 -7.90 -2.34 6.75
N ALA A 128 -6.73 -2.80 6.30
CA ALA A 128 -5.57 -1.93 6.17
C ALA A 128 -5.83 -0.79 5.17
N ALA A 129 -6.44 -1.06 4.03
CA ALA A 129 -6.75 -0.03 3.03
C ALA A 129 -7.73 1.02 3.59
N ILE A 130 -8.78 0.60 4.30
CA ILE A 130 -9.75 1.50 4.92
C ILE A 130 -9.07 2.35 6.00
N LEU A 131 -8.36 1.72 6.94
CA LEU A 131 -7.71 2.42 8.06
C LEU A 131 -6.69 3.44 7.57
N VAL A 132 -5.83 3.05 6.63
CA VAL A 132 -4.84 3.95 6.03
C VAL A 132 -5.52 5.12 5.33
N SER A 133 -6.59 4.87 4.60
CA SER A 133 -7.27 5.94 3.87
C SER A 133 -7.83 6.99 4.82
N LEU A 134 -8.55 6.54 5.85
CA LEU A 134 -9.12 7.42 6.87
C LEU A 134 -8.03 8.16 7.65
N ALA A 135 -6.98 7.44 8.06
CA ALA A 135 -5.85 8.03 8.78
C ALA A 135 -5.11 9.06 7.91
N SER A 136 -4.94 8.79 6.62
CA SER A 136 -4.24 9.69 5.71
C SER A 136 -5.06 10.95 5.44
N GLU A 137 -6.38 10.83 5.28
CA GLU A 137 -7.26 12.00 5.18
C GLU A 137 -7.19 12.85 6.45
N PHE A 138 -7.30 12.22 7.63
CA PHE A 138 -7.20 12.91 8.90
C PHE A 138 -5.85 13.64 9.05
N VAL A 139 -4.73 12.94 8.82
CA VAL A 139 -3.38 13.52 8.95
C VAL A 139 -3.16 14.67 7.98
N ILE A 140 -3.58 14.55 6.72
CA ILE A 140 -3.41 15.61 5.73
C ILE A 140 -4.29 16.81 6.05
N TYR A 141 -5.55 16.59 6.44
CA TYR A 141 -6.47 17.66 6.82
C TYR A 141 -5.90 18.50 7.98
N TYR A 142 -5.44 17.86 9.05
CA TYR A 142 -4.93 18.56 10.23
C TYR A 142 -3.55 19.20 10.01
N LEU A 143 -2.61 18.50 9.36
CA LEU A 143 -1.22 18.98 9.26
C LEU A 143 -0.96 19.93 8.09
N ILE A 144 -1.80 19.89 7.06
CA ILE A 144 -1.63 20.69 5.85
C ILE A 144 -2.77 21.70 5.74
N GLU A 145 -4.01 21.24 5.57
CA GLU A 145 -5.13 22.13 5.23
C GLU A 145 -5.48 23.12 6.35
N MET A 146 -5.53 22.68 7.62
CA MET A 146 -5.79 23.60 8.74
C MET A 146 -4.65 24.60 8.95
N ARG A 147 -3.39 24.16 8.80
CA ARG A 147 -2.23 25.04 8.97
C ARG A 147 -2.17 26.12 7.89
N ASP A 148 -2.55 25.79 6.66
CA ASP A 148 -2.59 26.77 5.58
C ASP A 148 -3.66 27.85 5.83
N ILE A 149 -4.79 27.51 6.48
CA ILE A 149 -5.83 28.47 6.87
C ILE A 149 -5.33 29.47 7.93
N GLU A 150 -4.52 29.03 8.91
CA GLU A 150 -4.00 29.92 9.95
C GLU A 150 -3.01 30.97 9.42
N MET A 151 -2.32 30.68 8.31
CA MET A 151 -1.29 31.55 7.75
C MET A 151 -1.84 32.67 6.82
N ASP A 152 -3.10 32.54 6.40
CA ASP A 152 -3.79 33.50 5.50
C ASP A 152 -4.57 34.59 6.28
N HIS A 153 -4.44 34.63 7.61
CA HIS A 153 -5.00 35.64 8.51
C HIS A 153 -3.93 36.56 9.09
#